data_AF-A0A8R2HQ45-F1
#
_entry.id   AF-A0A8R2HQ45-F1
#
_cell.length_a   1.000
_cell.length_b   1.000
_cell.length_c   1.000
_cell.angle_alpha   90.00
_cell.angle_beta   90.00
_cell.angle_gamma   90.00
#
_symmetry.space_group_name_H-M   'P 1'
#
loop_
_entity.id
_entity.type
_entity.pdbx_description
1 polymer ?
#
loop_
_entity_poly.entity_id
_entity_poly.type
_entity_poly.pdbx_seq_one_letter_code
_entity_poly.pdbx_strand_id
1 'polypeptide(L)'
;MGYMLNWITGIDFIDLSDLEPEYTRQDTQRNRISEEAQTKRAQRRYLLATQTLNTKLSLRSSPDEDDKDVNLKEKISTLVQQTLHDTERKIKSVQNMKEHFKDEPPYRIGFVLSMVKKTRDVLNELFNVAVKHRDEWKALEQMKIFELIVHTNVDTNNLVRQLIDIHVKYMNSTNTKLRRVLLI
;
A
#
# COMPACT_ATOMS: atom_id res chain seq x y z
N MET A 1 50.27 8.72 -2.56
CA MET A 1 50.15 7.33 -2.04
C MET A 1 48.99 7.35 -1.06
N GLY A 2 47.81 6.82 -1.32
CA GLY A 2 47.48 5.58 -2.02
C GLY A 2 46.76 4.67 -1.01
N TYR A 3 45.57 5.10 -0.55
CA TYR A 3 44.69 4.28 0.27
C TYR A 3 44.05 3.22 -0.65
N MET A 4 44.43 1.95 -0.48
CA MET A 4 43.72 0.83 -1.11
C MET A 4 42.80 0.17 -0.08
N LEU A 5 41.52 0.38 -0.30
CA LEU A 5 40.42 -0.45 0.19
C LEU A 5 40.60 -1.87 -0.33
N ASN A 6 40.83 -2.81 0.58
CA ASN A 6 40.77 -4.23 0.30
C ASN A 6 39.36 -4.72 0.68
N TRP A 7 38.47 -4.80 -0.31
CA TRP A 7 37.25 -5.61 -0.24
C TRP A 7 37.21 -6.46 -1.51
N ILE A 8 37.72 -7.68 -1.41
CA ILE A 8 37.62 -8.70 -2.45
C ILE A 8 37.07 -9.97 -1.78
N THR A 9 35.98 -10.44 -2.38
CA THR A 9 35.43 -11.82 -2.43
C THR A 9 34.94 -12.48 -1.14
N GLY A 10 33.63 -12.71 -1.13
CA GLY A 10 32.95 -13.63 -0.22
C GLY A 10 31.44 -13.48 -0.35
N ILE A 11 30.89 -13.72 -1.54
CA ILE A 11 29.46 -14.00 -1.66
C ILE A 11 29.34 -15.52 -1.60
N ASP A 12 29.14 -16.03 -0.39
CA ASP A 12 28.65 -17.39 -0.20
C ASP A 12 27.25 -17.45 -0.82
N PHE A 13 27.07 -18.36 -1.77
CA PHE A 13 25.74 -18.75 -2.21
C PHE A 13 25.05 -19.40 -1.01
N ILE A 14 24.03 -18.73 -0.47
CA ILE A 14 23.12 -19.34 0.50
C ILE A 14 22.34 -20.41 -0.28
N ASP A 15 22.71 -21.66 -0.06
CA ASP A 15 21.93 -22.83 -0.47
C ASP A 15 20.64 -22.86 0.36
N LEU A 16 19.52 -22.58 -0.30
CA LEU A 16 18.17 -22.48 0.28
C LEU A 16 17.43 -23.82 0.29
N SER A 17 18.13 -24.94 0.10
CA SER A 17 17.54 -26.28 0.01
C SER A 17 17.00 -26.83 1.34
N ASP A 18 17.38 -26.25 2.48
CA ASP A 18 17.05 -26.78 3.82
C ASP A 18 16.05 -25.93 4.64
N LEU A 19 15.36 -24.97 4.02
CA LEU A 19 14.29 -24.21 4.68
C LEU A 19 12.94 -24.89 4.51
N GLU A 20 12.72 -25.97 5.26
CA GLU A 20 11.38 -26.46 5.57
C GLU A 20 10.56 -25.35 6.28
N PRO A 21 9.29 -25.13 5.90
CA PRO A 21 8.46 -24.15 6.58
C PRO A 21 7.94 -24.74 7.89
N GLU A 22 8.58 -24.41 9.01
CA GLU A 22 8.05 -24.64 10.35
C GLU A 22 6.87 -23.68 10.61
N TYR A 23 5.71 -24.01 10.02
CA TYR A 23 4.44 -23.47 10.48
C TYR A 23 4.08 -24.17 11.79
N THR A 24 3.98 -23.39 12.88
CA THR A 24 2.93 -23.39 13.92
C THR A 24 3.52 -22.94 15.27
N ARG A 25 2.81 -22.04 15.99
CA ARG A 25 2.79 -21.84 17.47
C ARG A 25 3.22 -20.48 18.07
N GLN A 26 3.15 -19.35 17.37
CA GLN A 26 3.28 -18.03 18.04
C GLN A 26 2.06 -17.09 17.93
N ASP A 27 1.11 -17.32 17.02
CA ASP A 27 0.00 -16.36 16.81
C ASP A 27 -1.22 -16.55 17.72
N THR A 28 -1.29 -17.64 18.48
CA THR A 28 -2.48 -17.94 19.31
C THR A 28 -2.57 -17.09 20.59
N GLN A 29 -1.44 -16.58 21.12
CA GLN A 29 -1.47 -15.77 22.35
C GLN A 29 -1.67 -14.27 22.09
N ARG A 30 -1.32 -13.75 20.90
CA ARG A 30 -1.45 -12.32 20.59
C ARG A 30 -2.88 -11.90 20.21
N ASN A 31 -3.67 -12.83 19.67
CA ASN A 31 -5.05 -12.55 19.28
C ASN A 31 -6.04 -12.52 20.46
N ARG A 32 -5.79 -13.24 21.56
CA ARG A 32 -6.70 -13.26 22.72
C ARG A 32 -6.75 -11.93 23.49
N ILE A 33 -5.65 -11.16 23.50
CA ILE A 33 -5.60 -9.85 24.20
C ILE A 33 -6.30 -8.75 23.38
N SER A 34 -6.37 -8.90 22.05
CA SER A 34 -6.97 -7.92 21.15
C SER A 34 -8.51 -8.01 21.12
N GLU A 35 -9.08 -9.21 21.25
CA GLU A 35 -10.54 -9.43 21.28
C GLU A 35 -11.21 -8.96 22.58
N GLU A 36 -10.56 -9.09 23.75
CA GLU A 36 -11.08 -8.55 25.01
C GLU A 36 -11.08 -7.01 25.07
N ALA A 37 -10.12 -6.37 24.40
CA ALA A 37 -10.05 -4.91 24.31
C ALA A 37 -11.09 -4.33 23.33
N GLN A 38 -11.43 -5.06 22.27
CA GLN A 38 -12.46 -4.66 21.31
C GLN A 38 -13.89 -4.87 21.82
N THR A 39 -14.15 -5.97 22.54
CA THR A 39 -15.47 -6.25 23.13
C THR A 39 -15.85 -5.26 24.25
N LYS A 40 -14.90 -4.87 25.11
CA LYS A 40 -15.14 -3.82 26.14
C LYS A 40 -15.43 -2.43 25.54
N ARG A 41 -14.83 -2.09 24.39
CA ARG A 41 -15.12 -0.84 23.66
C ARG A 41 -16.49 -0.89 22.96
N ALA A 42 -16.88 -2.04 22.42
CA ALA A 42 -18.20 -2.23 21.82
C ALA A 42 -19.33 -2.16 22.86
N GLN A 43 -19.13 -2.77 24.04
CA GLN A 43 -20.11 -2.69 25.14
C GLN A 43 -20.29 -1.26 25.69
N ARG A 44 -19.19 -0.47 25.79
CA ARG A 44 -19.30 0.95 26.15
C ARG A 44 -20.09 1.79 25.14
N ARG A 45 -19.99 1.48 23.84
CA ARG A 45 -20.77 2.16 22.80
C ARG A 45 -22.26 1.80 22.85
N TYR A 46 -22.58 0.55 23.17
CA TYR A 46 -23.97 0.11 23.29
C TYR A 46 -24.69 0.76 24.47
N LEU A 47 -24.01 0.96 25.61
CA LEU A 47 -24.60 1.59 26.79
C LEU A 47 -24.92 3.08 26.58
N LEU A 48 -24.09 3.79 25.80
CA LEU A 48 -24.30 5.19 25.42
C LEU A 48 -25.45 5.36 24.43
N ALA A 49 -25.67 4.37 23.55
CA ALA A 49 -26.76 4.38 22.58
C ALA A 49 -28.14 4.12 23.21
N THR A 50 -28.20 3.40 24.34
CA THR A 50 -29.47 3.15 25.05
C THR A 50 -29.87 4.29 25.99
N GLN A 51 -28.92 5.11 26.47
CA GLN A 51 -29.25 6.28 27.29
C GLN A 51 -29.87 7.42 26.47
N THR A 52 -29.55 7.55 25.18
CA THR A 52 -30.08 8.61 24.31
C THR A 52 -31.49 8.34 23.76
N LEU A 53 -32.02 7.13 23.92
CA LEU A 53 -33.37 6.78 23.47
C LEU A 53 -34.48 7.15 24.48
N ASN A 54 -34.16 7.29 25.78
CA ASN A 54 -35.14 7.65 26.81
C ASN A 54 -35.31 9.17 27.02
N THR A 55 -34.53 10.01 26.34
CA THR A 55 -34.65 11.48 26.41
C THR A 55 -35.51 12.06 25.29
N LYS A 56 -36.23 11.22 24.53
CA LYS A 56 -37.04 11.62 23.37
C LYS A 56 -38.52 11.85 23.70
N LEU A 57 -38.81 12.36 24.90
CA LEU A 57 -40.17 12.66 25.36
C LEU A 57 -40.28 14.03 26.05
N SER A 58 -39.51 15.01 25.58
CA SER A 58 -39.77 16.42 25.86
C SER A 58 -39.66 17.22 24.57
N LEU A 59 -40.80 17.34 23.87
CA LEU A 59 -41.04 18.41 22.90
C LEU A 59 -40.88 19.76 23.62
N ARG A 60 -39.72 20.38 23.44
CA ARG A 60 -39.58 21.85 23.49
C ARG A 60 -38.46 22.19 22.53
N SER A 61 -38.84 22.58 21.31
CA SER A 61 -37.96 23.24 20.36
C SER A 61 -37.46 24.53 21.00
N SER A 62 -36.28 24.45 21.61
CA SER A 62 -35.51 25.63 21.98
C SER A 62 -34.88 26.16 20.68
N PRO A 63 -35.04 27.46 20.35
CA PRO A 63 -34.37 28.06 19.19
C PRO A 63 -32.83 27.98 19.26
N ASP A 64 -32.26 27.61 20.42
CA ASP A 64 -30.81 27.47 20.64
C ASP A 64 -30.16 26.19 20.08
N GLU A 65 -30.91 25.13 19.72
CA GLU A 65 -30.29 23.90 19.18
C GLU A 65 -30.06 23.97 17.67
N ASP A 66 -30.96 24.61 16.92
CA ASP A 66 -30.80 24.79 15.48
C ASP A 66 -29.58 25.67 15.15
N ASP A 67 -29.32 26.71 15.95
CA ASP A 67 -28.13 27.57 15.79
C ASP A 67 -26.81 26.84 16.06
N LYS A 68 -26.81 25.89 17.02
CA LYS A 68 -25.64 25.04 17.30
C LYS A 68 -25.39 24.04 16.17
N ASP A 69 -26.46 23.47 15.61
CA ASP A 69 -26.39 22.56 14.48
C ASP A 69 -25.94 23.28 13.20
N VAL A 70 -26.41 24.50 12.95
CA VAL A 70 -25.96 25.33 11.83
C VAL A 70 -24.47 25.68 11.98
N ASN A 71 -24.03 26.07 13.19
CA ASN A 71 -22.62 26.37 13.47
C ASN A 71 -21.72 25.13 13.31
N LEU A 72 -22.19 23.95 13.75
CA LEU A 72 -21.46 22.70 13.56
C LEU A 72 -21.35 22.32 12.08
N LYS A 73 -22.46 22.44 11.32
CA LYS A 73 -22.46 22.19 9.87
C LYS A 73 -21.52 23.15 9.14
N GLU A 74 -21.49 24.42 9.54
CA GLU A 74 -20.59 25.42 8.96
C GLU A 74 -19.12 25.11 9.26
N LYS A 75 -18.79 24.70 10.49
CA LYS A 75 -17.44 24.25 10.85
C LYS A 75 -17.01 23.00 10.09
N ILE A 76 -17.89 22.00 9.97
CA ILE A 76 -17.62 20.78 9.19
C ILE A 76 -17.40 21.15 7.73
N SER A 77 -18.28 21.98 7.15
CA SER A 77 -18.17 22.45 5.77
C SER A 77 -16.84 23.18 5.54
N THR A 78 -16.48 24.10 6.44
CA THR A 78 -15.21 24.83 6.38
C THR A 78 -14.01 23.89 6.45
N LEU A 79 -14.03 22.90 7.35
CA LEU A 79 -12.94 21.95 7.50
C LEU A 79 -12.81 21.02 6.29
N VAL A 80 -13.93 20.60 5.70
CA VAL A 80 -13.95 19.83 4.43
C VAL A 80 -13.39 20.67 3.29
N GLN A 81 -13.82 21.94 3.16
CA GLN A 81 -13.30 22.85 2.14
C GLN A 81 -11.81 23.11 2.30
N GLN A 82 -11.34 23.33 3.52
CA GLN A 82 -9.91 23.47 3.82
C GLN A 82 -9.14 22.20 3.47
N THR A 83 -9.64 21.03 3.87
CA THR A 83 -8.99 19.75 3.56
C THR A 83 -8.93 19.50 2.06
N LEU A 84 -9.99 19.84 1.33
CA LEU A 84 -10.03 19.72 -0.13
C LEU A 84 -9.01 20.65 -0.77
N HIS A 85 -8.95 21.91 -0.34
CA HIS A 85 -8.00 22.88 -0.87
C HIS A 85 -6.54 22.49 -0.57
N ASP A 86 -6.26 22.02 0.65
CA ASP A 86 -4.94 21.52 1.03
C ASP A 86 -4.55 20.28 0.21
N THR A 87 -5.49 19.37 -0.04
CA THR A 87 -5.26 18.19 -0.86
C THR A 87 -4.97 18.59 -2.31
N GLU A 88 -5.76 19.51 -2.87
CA GLU A 88 -5.56 20.02 -4.21
C GLU A 88 -4.19 20.70 -4.36
N ARG A 89 -3.80 21.53 -3.39
CA ARG A 89 -2.49 22.19 -3.38
C ARG A 89 -1.35 21.19 -3.31
N LYS A 90 -1.47 20.15 -2.48
CA LYS A 90 -0.47 19.07 -2.39
C LYS A 90 -0.39 18.28 -3.69
N ILE A 91 -1.52 17.92 -4.30
CA ILE A 91 -1.56 17.23 -5.60
C ILE A 91 -0.86 18.08 -6.67
N LYS A 92 -1.16 19.39 -6.74
CA LYS A 92 -0.49 20.32 -7.66
C LYS A 92 1.02 20.38 -7.42
N SER A 93 1.46 20.43 -6.17
CA SER A 93 2.89 20.41 -5.82
C SER A 93 3.58 19.11 -6.24
N VAL A 94 2.97 17.95 -5.96
CA VAL A 94 3.49 16.64 -6.38
C VAL A 94 3.54 16.54 -7.91
N GLN A 95 2.52 17.04 -8.60
CA GLN A 95 2.48 17.05 -10.05
C GLN A 95 3.61 17.92 -10.65
N ASN A 96 3.87 19.09 -10.05
CA ASN A 96 4.97 19.94 -10.47
C ASN A 96 6.34 19.25 -10.28
N MET A 97 6.56 18.60 -9.12
CA MET A 97 7.78 17.82 -8.88
C MET A 97 7.92 16.67 -9.89
N LYS A 98 6.82 15.95 -10.16
CA LYS A 98 6.80 14.90 -11.18
C LYS A 98 7.23 15.43 -12.53
N GLU A 99 6.76 16.61 -12.93
CA GLU A 99 7.08 17.19 -14.23
C GLU A 99 8.55 17.64 -14.34
N HIS A 100 9.12 18.20 -13.26
CA HIS A 100 10.52 18.58 -13.20
C HIS A 100 11.48 17.38 -13.23
N PHE A 101 11.15 16.29 -12.52
CA PHE A 101 12.04 15.13 -12.34
C PHE A 101 11.70 13.95 -13.26
N LYS A 102 10.66 14.04 -14.10
CA LYS A 102 10.20 12.91 -14.93
C LYS A 102 11.29 12.30 -15.80
N ASP A 103 12.29 13.08 -16.20
CA ASP A 103 13.37 12.65 -17.10
C ASP A 103 14.61 12.15 -16.36
N GLU A 104 14.68 12.36 -15.05
CA GLU A 104 15.77 11.86 -14.24
C GLU A 104 15.69 10.34 -14.08
N PRO A 105 16.76 9.60 -14.40
CA PRO A 105 16.81 8.15 -14.23
C PRO A 105 16.45 7.65 -12.82
N PRO A 106 17.00 8.22 -11.72
CA PRO A 106 16.65 7.74 -10.37
C PRO A 106 15.16 7.95 -10.04
N TYR A 107 14.56 9.04 -10.51
CA TYR A 107 13.13 9.29 -10.34
C TYR A 107 12.29 8.25 -11.10
N ARG A 108 12.62 7.98 -12.38
CA ARG A 108 11.93 6.97 -13.19
C ARG A 108 12.03 5.56 -12.58
N ILE A 109 13.21 5.17 -12.08
CA ILE A 109 13.41 3.90 -11.39
C ILE A 109 12.51 3.82 -10.15
N GLY A 110 12.54 4.84 -9.29
CA GLY A 110 11.72 4.89 -8.08
C GLY A 110 10.22 4.84 -8.38
N PHE A 111 9.79 5.55 -9.42
CA PHE A 111 8.40 5.55 -9.88
C PHE A 111 7.96 4.17 -10.36
N VAL A 112 8.71 3.54 -11.28
CA VAL A 112 8.38 2.19 -11.79
C VAL A 112 8.41 1.18 -10.65
N LEU A 113 9.41 1.23 -9.76
CA LEU A 113 9.48 0.36 -8.59
C LEU A 113 8.27 0.51 -7.67
N SER A 114 7.77 1.73 -7.46
CA SER A 114 6.56 1.97 -6.67
C SER A 114 5.32 1.32 -7.31
N MET A 115 5.23 1.32 -8.64
CA MET A 115 4.14 0.68 -9.38
C MET A 115 4.25 -0.84 -9.33
N VAL A 116 5.46 -1.40 -9.41
CA VAL A 116 5.71 -2.85 -9.22
C VAL A 116 5.29 -3.27 -7.81
N LYS A 117 5.65 -2.50 -6.78
CA LYS A 117 5.26 -2.82 -5.40
C LYS A 117 3.74 -2.82 -5.25
N LYS A 118 3.06 -1.79 -5.78
CA LYS A 118 1.59 -1.70 -5.74
C LYS A 118 0.91 -2.87 -6.45
N THR A 119 1.36 -3.22 -7.66
CA THR A 119 0.79 -4.33 -8.44
C THR A 119 1.02 -5.68 -7.77
N ARG A 120 2.19 -5.88 -7.13
CA ARG A 120 2.46 -7.05 -6.28
C ARG A 120 1.50 -7.13 -5.08
N ASP A 121 1.26 -6.02 -4.40
CA ASP A 121 0.37 -6.01 -3.23
C ASP A 121 -1.08 -6.37 -3.64
N VAL A 122 -1.56 -5.83 -4.77
CA VAL A 122 -2.87 -6.21 -5.34
C VAL A 122 -2.91 -7.68 -5.71
N LEU A 123 -1.86 -8.20 -6.35
CA LEU A 123 -1.78 -9.60 -6.76
C LEU A 123 -1.77 -10.54 -5.54
N ASN A 124 -1.06 -10.18 -4.46
CA ASN A 124 -1.12 -10.89 -3.18
C ASN A 124 -2.54 -10.88 -2.58
N GLU A 125 -3.23 -9.74 -2.61
CA GLU A 125 -4.61 -9.64 -2.14
C GLU A 125 -5.54 -10.54 -2.95
N LEU A 126 -5.44 -10.52 -4.29
CA LEU A 126 -6.23 -11.37 -5.17
C LEU A 126 -5.97 -12.86 -4.91
N PHE A 127 -4.71 -13.27 -4.70
CA PHE A 127 -4.39 -14.65 -4.33
C PHE A 127 -4.95 -15.03 -2.97
N ASN A 128 -4.84 -14.16 -1.96
CA ASN A 128 -5.40 -14.42 -0.63
C ASN A 128 -6.91 -14.60 -0.69
N VAL A 129 -7.61 -13.75 -1.46
CA VAL A 129 -9.06 -13.83 -1.65
C VAL A 129 -9.42 -15.11 -2.41
N ALA A 130 -8.67 -15.46 -3.46
CA ALA A 130 -8.88 -16.67 -4.25
C ALA A 130 -8.67 -17.96 -3.44
N VAL A 131 -7.66 -18.01 -2.58
CA VAL A 131 -7.40 -19.15 -1.69
C VAL A 131 -8.48 -19.25 -0.61
N LYS A 132 -8.85 -18.12 -0.01
CA LYS A 132 -9.82 -18.08 1.10
C LYS A 132 -11.22 -18.54 0.67
N HIS A 133 -11.66 -18.17 -0.52
CA HIS A 133 -13.03 -18.44 -0.99
C HIS A 133 -13.08 -19.50 -2.11
N ARG A 134 -12.01 -20.30 -2.26
CA ARG A 134 -11.88 -21.33 -3.29
C ARG A 134 -13.11 -22.23 -3.41
N ASP A 135 -13.64 -22.68 -2.28
CA ASP A 135 -14.72 -23.68 -2.23
C ASP A 135 -16.13 -23.05 -2.22
N GLU A 136 -16.22 -21.72 -2.04
CA GLU A 136 -17.48 -20.97 -1.98
C GLU A 136 -17.87 -20.34 -3.33
N TRP A 137 -16.89 -20.08 -4.19
CA TRP A 137 -17.11 -19.36 -5.44
C TRP A 137 -17.74 -20.21 -6.53
N LYS A 138 -18.66 -19.57 -7.28
CA LYS A 138 -19.15 -20.12 -8.54
C LYS A 138 -18.04 -20.06 -9.59
N ALA A 139 -18.01 -21.03 -10.51
CA ALA A 139 -16.99 -21.12 -11.55
C ALA A 139 -16.82 -19.81 -12.37
N LEU A 140 -17.91 -19.05 -12.58
CA LEU A 140 -17.86 -17.76 -13.28
C LEU A 140 -17.11 -16.68 -12.49
N GLU A 141 -17.22 -16.68 -11.16
CA GLU A 141 -16.50 -15.75 -10.28
C GLU A 141 -15.03 -16.12 -10.20
N GLN A 142 -14.72 -17.41 -10.07
CA GLN A 142 -13.35 -17.93 -10.12
C GLN A 142 -12.66 -17.51 -11.43
N MET A 143 -13.35 -17.65 -12.57
CA MET A 143 -12.80 -17.29 -13.87
C MET A 143 -12.46 -15.80 -13.96
N LYS A 144 -13.34 -14.91 -13.47
CA LYS A 144 -13.07 -13.45 -13.44
C LYS A 144 -11.88 -13.09 -12.57
N ILE A 145 -11.73 -13.74 -11.42
CA ILE A 145 -10.61 -13.48 -10.52
C ILE A 145 -9.30 -13.99 -11.14
N PHE A 146 -9.29 -15.16 -11.76
CA PHE A 146 -8.10 -15.64 -12.48
C PHE A 146 -7.74 -14.74 -13.67
N GLU A 147 -8.72 -14.26 -14.44
CA GLU A 147 -8.49 -13.27 -15.50
C GLU A 147 -7.83 -12.00 -14.93
N LEU A 148 -8.33 -11.48 -13.81
CA LEU A 148 -7.76 -10.30 -13.15
C LEU A 148 -6.33 -10.55 -12.63
N ILE A 149 -6.06 -11.73 -12.07
CA ILE A 149 -4.72 -12.14 -11.62
C ILE A 149 -3.77 -12.20 -12.82
N VAL A 150 -4.19 -12.81 -13.93
CA VAL A 150 -3.38 -12.92 -15.15
C VAL A 150 -3.05 -11.53 -15.71
N HIS A 151 -4.03 -10.64 -15.85
CA HIS A 151 -3.80 -9.27 -16.30
C HIS A 151 -2.83 -8.52 -15.38
N THR A 152 -3.04 -8.60 -14.06
CA THR A 152 -2.17 -7.94 -13.08
C THR A 152 -0.74 -8.48 -13.14
N ASN A 153 -0.57 -9.79 -13.40
CA ASN A 153 0.75 -10.41 -13.57
C ASN A 153 1.45 -9.93 -14.85
N VAL A 154 0.73 -9.85 -15.97
CA VAL A 154 1.24 -9.29 -17.22
C VAL A 154 1.69 -7.84 -17.03
N ASP A 155 0.90 -7.02 -16.34
CA ASP A 155 1.25 -5.64 -16.01
C ASP A 155 2.49 -5.55 -15.13
N THR A 156 2.57 -6.39 -14.09
CA THR A 156 3.75 -6.47 -13.20
C THR A 156 5.01 -6.81 -14.00
N ASN A 157 4.94 -7.80 -14.90
CA ASN A 157 6.06 -8.19 -15.75
C ASN A 157 6.48 -7.07 -16.70
N ASN A 158 5.52 -6.33 -17.27
CA ASN A 158 5.82 -5.18 -18.13
C ASN A 158 6.53 -4.06 -17.36
N LEU A 159 6.13 -3.79 -16.11
CA LEU A 159 6.81 -2.84 -15.24
C LEU A 159 8.22 -3.30 -14.88
N VAL A 160 8.42 -4.59 -14.59
CA VAL A 160 9.74 -5.17 -14.32
C VAL A 160 10.65 -5.07 -15.55
N ARG A 161 10.14 -5.33 -16.76
CA ARG A 161 10.91 -5.11 -18.00
C ARG A 161 11.36 -3.67 -18.14
N GLN A 162 10.46 -2.71 -17.94
CA GLN A 162 10.82 -1.28 -17.96
C GLN A 162 11.91 -0.95 -16.93
N LEU A 163 11.83 -1.53 -15.73
CA LEU A 163 12.83 -1.34 -14.69
C LEU A 163 14.21 -1.88 -15.13
N ILE A 164 14.25 -3.06 -15.74
CA ILE A 164 15.47 -3.67 -16.28
C ILE A 164 16.03 -2.81 -17.42
N ASP A 165 15.20 -2.34 -18.35
CA ASP A 165 15.63 -1.51 -19.47
C ASP A 165 16.26 -0.21 -19.00
N ILE A 166 15.66 0.44 -17.99
CA ILE A 166 16.22 1.63 -17.36
C ILE A 166 17.55 1.26 -16.67
N HIS A 167 17.60 0.20 -15.89
CA HIS A 167 18.83 -0.25 -15.22
C HIS A 167 19.97 -0.50 -16.22
N VAL A 168 19.72 -1.28 -17.27
CA VAL A 168 20.70 -1.60 -18.33
C VAL A 168 21.17 -0.33 -19.04
N LYS A 169 20.25 0.60 -19.36
CA LYS A 169 20.59 1.86 -20.05
C LYS A 169 21.47 2.79 -19.20
N TYR A 170 21.26 2.84 -17.88
CA TYR A 170 21.94 3.81 -17.00
C TYR A 170 23.08 3.21 -16.16
N MET A 171 23.16 1.89 -15.96
CA MET A 171 24.32 1.23 -15.34
C MET A 171 25.41 0.86 -16.36
N ASN A 172 25.07 0.58 -17.62
CA ASN A 172 26.10 0.32 -18.64
C ASN A 172 26.73 1.59 -19.20
N SER A 173 26.09 2.76 -19.02
CA SER A 173 26.65 4.06 -19.40
C SER A 173 27.68 4.58 -18.40
N THR A 174 27.63 4.13 -17.15
CA THR A 174 28.63 4.46 -16.11
C THR A 174 29.80 3.47 -16.08
N ASN A 175 29.69 2.32 -16.76
CA ASN A 175 30.72 1.28 -16.83
C ASN A 175 31.58 1.36 -18.12
N THR A 176 31.95 2.57 -18.54
CA THR A 176 32.83 2.80 -19.71
C THR A 176 34.29 2.39 -19.47
N LYS A 177 34.68 2.02 -18.24
CA LYS A 177 36.05 1.58 -17.92
C LYS A 177 36.34 0.08 -18.13
N LEU A 178 35.35 -0.74 -18.49
CA LEU A 178 35.52 -2.19 -18.66
C LEU A 178 35.03 -2.73 -20.02
N ARG A 179 35.08 -1.95 -21.09
CA ARG A 179 35.01 -2.51 -22.45
C ARG A 179 36.33 -3.20 -22.81
N ARG A 180 36.56 -4.40 -22.26
CA ARG A 180 37.47 -5.37 -22.90
C ARG A 180 36.68 -6.01 -24.05
N VAL A 181 37.07 -5.65 -25.26
CA VAL A 181 36.62 -6.28 -26.50
C VAL A 181 37.04 -7.76 -26.45
N LEU A 182 36.06 -8.66 -26.47
CA LEU A 182 36.29 -10.08 -26.74
C LEU A 182 36.13 -10.25 -28.25
N LEU A 183 37.26 -10.31 -28.95
CA LEU A 183 37.34 -10.80 -30.32
C LEU A 183 37.23 -12.32 -30.25
N ILE A 184 36.22 -12.88 -30.91
CA ILE A 184 36.19 -14.26 -31.38
C ILE A 184 36.37 -14.19 -32.89
#